data_AF-A0A6N7VJJ2-F1
#
_entry.id   AF-A0A6N7VJJ2-F1
#
_cell.length_a   1.000
_cell.length_b   1.000
_cell.length_c   1.000
_cell.angle_alpha   90.00
_cell.angle_beta   90.00
_cell.angle_gamma   90.00
#
_symmetry.space_group_name_H-M   'P 1'
#
loop_
_entity.id
_entity.type
_entity.pdbx_description
1 polymer ?
#
loop_
_entity_poly.entity_id
_entity_poly.type
_entity_poly.pdbx_seq_one_letter_code
_entity_poly.pdbx_strand_id
1 'polypeptide(L)'
;MQLAMYAKERQQNVPVYDYVENEASRISSVGKFYIYGLLSGDWTEEQIQLYKELGENCLKYPTSCDLDNEIVKEYYIHSHDPFNKYYFVDVKDFEYTDIFFNATKDEAKLRIQNSKKNQEWLIDYLHEVSEENCRLVNMLNYPGLKDEFVKHGYATSFEKNDYILSPVLYQNIYKGRLGEFVGKFIIKQELGIDLEELDTEEFERFDFKYGNIYIDFKHWRYSSYSWKTMSKKILNKLDDVHGKKLLVINIFDEKDTDQIMESEKIIEIPSLLEKDGFHVNQEAINTIRKCLKDEKND
;
A
#
# COMPACT_ATOMS: atom_id res chain seq x y z
N MET A 1 -19.91 -21.09 -15.90
CA MET A 1 -20.11 -21.93 -17.11
C MET A 1 -21.26 -21.45 -18.02
N GLN A 2 -22.41 -20.99 -17.49
CA GLN A 2 -23.54 -20.53 -18.31
C GLN A 2 -23.35 -19.16 -19.02
N LEU A 3 -22.55 -18.24 -18.47
CA LEU A 3 -22.31 -16.91 -19.09
C LEU A 3 -21.36 -16.97 -20.30
N ALA A 4 -20.42 -17.92 -20.33
CA ALA A 4 -19.54 -18.16 -21.47
C ALA A 4 -20.30 -18.72 -22.70
N MET A 5 -21.43 -19.39 -22.48
CA MET A 5 -22.33 -19.80 -23.56
C MET A 5 -23.09 -18.61 -24.15
N TYR A 6 -23.44 -17.62 -23.32
CA TYR A 6 -24.18 -16.42 -23.73
C TYR A 6 -23.33 -15.47 -24.59
N ALA A 7 -22.02 -15.41 -24.37
CA ALA A 7 -21.09 -14.64 -25.20
C ALA A 7 -20.88 -15.24 -26.60
N LYS A 8 -21.10 -16.56 -26.76
CA LYS A 8 -20.89 -17.26 -28.03
C LYS A 8 -21.98 -16.94 -29.09
N GLU A 9 -23.15 -16.47 -28.66
CA GLU A 9 -24.29 -16.14 -29.53
C GLU A 9 -24.25 -14.70 -30.09
N ARG A 10 -23.41 -13.82 -29.55
CA ARG A 10 -23.25 -12.44 -30.04
C ARG A 10 -21.85 -12.25 -30.60
N GLN A 11 -21.67 -12.63 -31.87
CA GLN A 11 -20.45 -12.37 -32.63
C GLN A 11 -20.04 -10.87 -32.57
N GLN A 12 -19.10 -10.57 -31.69
CA GLN A 12 -17.99 -9.65 -31.94
C GLN A 12 -16.74 -10.37 -31.42
N ASN A 13 -15.69 -10.41 -32.25
CA ASN A 13 -14.40 -11.04 -31.95
C ASN A 13 -13.67 -10.26 -30.83
N VAL A 14 -14.16 -10.38 -29.60
CA VAL A 14 -13.48 -9.91 -28.41
C VAL A 14 -12.76 -11.13 -27.82
N PRO A 15 -11.43 -11.17 -27.82
CA PRO A 15 -10.68 -12.25 -27.17
C PRO A 15 -11.17 -12.47 -25.72
N VAL A 16 -11.26 -13.72 -25.28
CA VAL A 16 -11.76 -14.09 -23.94
C VAL A 16 -11.02 -13.35 -22.81
N TYR A 17 -9.74 -13.02 -23.02
CA TYR A 17 -8.92 -12.19 -22.13
C TYR A 17 -9.58 -10.86 -21.76
N ASP A 18 -10.23 -10.20 -22.72
CA ASP A 18 -10.83 -8.90 -22.49
C ASP A 18 -12.04 -9.00 -21.55
N TYR A 19 -12.76 -10.12 -21.47
CA TYR A 19 -13.93 -10.21 -20.57
C TYR A 19 -13.53 -10.29 -19.09
N VAL A 20 -12.55 -11.13 -18.76
CA VAL A 20 -12.09 -11.31 -17.37
C VAL A 20 -11.36 -10.08 -16.87
N GLU A 21 -10.55 -9.45 -17.72
CA GLU A 21 -9.91 -8.19 -17.38
C GLU A 21 -10.91 -7.05 -17.23
N ASN A 22 -11.93 -6.96 -18.10
CA ASN A 22 -13.01 -5.97 -17.94
C ASN A 22 -13.79 -6.18 -16.63
N GLU A 23 -14.04 -7.43 -16.24
CA GLU A 23 -14.69 -7.72 -14.96
C GLU A 23 -13.79 -7.36 -13.78
N ALA A 24 -12.49 -7.66 -13.84
CA ALA A 24 -11.52 -7.26 -12.83
C ALA A 24 -11.41 -5.73 -12.72
N SER A 25 -11.42 -5.00 -13.85
CA SER A 25 -11.52 -3.53 -13.87
C SER A 25 -12.79 -3.06 -13.18
N ARG A 26 -13.94 -3.68 -13.46
CA ARG A 26 -15.22 -3.34 -12.83
C ARG A 26 -15.20 -3.57 -11.32
N ILE A 27 -14.71 -4.72 -10.85
CA ILE A 27 -14.55 -5.03 -9.42
C ILE A 27 -13.65 -3.98 -8.77
N SER A 28 -12.54 -3.63 -9.40
CA SER A 28 -11.60 -2.62 -8.89
C SER A 28 -12.27 -1.25 -8.75
N SER A 29 -13.01 -0.80 -9.77
CA SER A 29 -13.74 0.48 -9.72
C SER A 29 -14.87 0.48 -8.68
N VAL A 30 -15.55 -0.66 -8.46
CA VAL A 30 -16.60 -0.78 -7.44
C VAL A 30 -15.99 -0.81 -6.04
N GLY A 31 -14.95 -1.62 -5.83
CA GLY A 31 -14.25 -1.74 -4.55
C GLY A 31 -13.67 -0.41 -4.07
N LYS A 32 -13.22 0.45 -5.00
CA LYS A 32 -12.82 1.84 -4.71
C LYS A 32 -13.89 2.59 -3.92
N PHE A 33 -15.15 2.55 -4.36
CA PHE A 33 -16.22 3.32 -3.72
C PHE A 33 -16.48 2.86 -2.29
N TYR A 34 -16.37 1.56 -2.04
CA TYR A 34 -16.52 1.02 -0.68
C TYR A 34 -15.36 1.44 0.22
N ILE A 35 -14.11 1.26 -0.23
CA ILE A 35 -12.91 1.67 0.52
C ILE A 35 -12.95 3.17 0.80
N TYR A 36 -13.38 3.98 -0.19
CA TYR A 36 -13.48 5.43 0.00
C TYR A 36 -14.65 5.79 0.89
N GLY A 37 -15.72 5.01 0.87
CA GLY A 37 -16.80 5.10 1.85
C GLY A 37 -16.29 4.87 3.27
N LEU A 38 -15.48 3.83 3.51
CA LEU A 38 -14.85 3.59 4.81
C LEU A 38 -13.92 4.74 5.22
N LEU A 39 -13.14 5.26 4.27
CA LEU A 39 -12.19 6.36 4.48
C LEU A 39 -12.84 7.75 4.53
N SER A 40 -14.14 7.87 4.27
CA SER A 40 -14.86 9.15 4.24
C SER A 40 -15.91 9.24 5.33
N GLY A 41 -15.82 10.29 6.14
CA GLY A 41 -16.70 10.52 7.28
C GLY A 41 -15.93 10.61 8.60
N ASP A 42 -16.66 10.81 9.68
CA ASP A 42 -16.09 10.76 11.02
C ASP A 42 -15.81 9.30 11.39
N TRP A 43 -14.64 9.03 11.97
CA TRP A 43 -14.27 7.68 12.39
C TRP A 43 -15.03 7.27 13.64
N THR A 44 -15.66 6.10 13.58
CA THR A 44 -16.23 5.39 14.72
C THR A 44 -15.38 4.18 15.06
N GLU A 45 -15.47 3.68 16.30
CA GLU A 45 -14.78 2.45 16.71
C GLU A 45 -15.10 1.27 15.78
N GLU A 46 -16.35 1.17 15.32
CA GLU A 46 -16.80 0.13 14.38
C GLU A 46 -16.12 0.25 13.00
N GLN A 47 -16.03 1.47 12.44
CA GLN A 47 -15.34 1.69 11.16
C GLN A 47 -13.84 1.45 11.28
N ILE A 48 -13.22 1.88 12.39
CA ILE A 48 -11.81 1.62 12.68
C ILE A 48 -11.55 0.11 12.72
N GLN A 49 -12.42 -0.64 13.40
CA GLN A 49 -12.30 -2.09 13.50
C GLN A 49 -12.43 -2.76 12.12
N LEU A 50 -13.41 -2.38 11.31
CA LEU A 50 -13.58 -2.89 9.94
C LEU A 50 -12.35 -2.59 9.06
N TYR A 51 -11.81 -1.37 9.17
CA TYR A 51 -10.61 -0.98 8.43
C TYR A 51 -9.38 -1.78 8.86
N LYS A 52 -9.20 -1.98 10.17
CA LYS A 52 -8.13 -2.84 10.72
C LYS A 52 -8.29 -4.28 10.25
N GLU A 53 -9.49 -4.85 10.29
CA GLU A 53 -9.78 -6.21 9.79
C GLU A 53 -9.50 -6.36 8.30
N LEU A 54 -9.85 -5.37 7.49
CA LEU A 54 -9.51 -5.32 6.07
C LEU A 54 -7.99 -5.36 5.88
N GLY A 55 -7.25 -4.54 6.63
CA GLY A 55 -5.79 -4.51 6.64
C GLY A 55 -5.15 -5.84 7.04
N GLU A 56 -5.64 -6.45 8.12
CA GLU A 56 -5.20 -7.77 8.58
C GLU A 56 -5.45 -8.85 7.52
N ASN A 57 -6.62 -8.83 6.87
CA ASN A 57 -6.93 -9.77 5.79
C ASN A 57 -5.97 -9.60 4.61
N CYS A 58 -5.68 -8.36 4.22
CA CYS A 58 -4.75 -8.07 3.14
C CYS A 58 -3.33 -8.60 3.43
N LEU A 59 -2.84 -8.44 4.67
CA LEU A 59 -1.51 -8.93 5.08
C LEU A 59 -1.44 -10.46 5.17
N LYS A 60 -2.53 -11.11 5.62
CA LYS A 60 -2.62 -12.59 5.69
C LYS A 60 -2.77 -13.23 4.32
N TYR A 61 -3.53 -12.60 3.43
CA TYR A 61 -3.94 -13.18 2.17
C TYR A 61 -3.75 -12.18 1.02
N PRO A 62 -2.52 -11.77 0.66
CA PRO A 62 -2.30 -10.95 -0.53
C PRO A 62 -2.75 -11.66 -1.81
N THR A 63 -2.74 -13.00 -1.80
CA THR A 63 -3.45 -13.86 -2.74
C THR A 63 -4.31 -14.85 -1.96
N SER A 64 -5.38 -15.37 -2.56
CA SER A 64 -6.32 -16.28 -1.89
C SER A 64 -6.97 -17.28 -2.84
N CYS A 65 -7.27 -18.47 -2.34
CA CYS A 65 -8.17 -19.45 -2.97
C CYS A 65 -9.48 -19.61 -2.18
N ASP A 66 -9.63 -18.89 -1.06
CA ASP A 66 -10.77 -19.00 -0.16
C ASP A 66 -11.93 -18.11 -0.63
N LEU A 67 -12.91 -18.77 -1.24
CA LEU A 67 -14.16 -18.17 -1.67
C LEU A 67 -15.14 -17.94 -0.53
N ASP A 68 -14.98 -18.55 0.64
CA ASP A 68 -15.89 -18.36 1.77
C ASP A 68 -15.63 -17.03 2.49
N ASN A 69 -14.46 -16.44 2.29
CA ASN A 69 -14.10 -15.12 2.81
C ASN A 69 -14.81 -13.98 2.06
N GLU A 70 -15.69 -13.25 2.75
CA GLU A 70 -16.46 -12.14 2.17
C GLU A 70 -15.58 -10.98 1.65
N ILE A 71 -14.47 -10.68 2.33
CA ILE A 71 -13.51 -9.65 1.87
C ILE A 71 -12.91 -10.06 0.52
N VAL A 72 -12.55 -11.34 0.37
CA VAL A 72 -12.01 -11.88 -0.88
C VAL A 72 -13.08 -11.83 -1.97
N LYS A 73 -14.30 -12.28 -1.69
CA LYS A 73 -15.41 -12.25 -2.65
C LYS A 73 -15.69 -10.84 -3.18
N GLU A 74 -15.65 -9.84 -2.31
CA GLU A 74 -16.14 -8.49 -2.63
C GLU A 74 -15.05 -7.60 -3.25
N TYR A 75 -13.79 -7.75 -2.83
CA TYR A 75 -12.75 -6.75 -3.12
C TYR A 75 -11.53 -7.29 -3.86
N TYR A 76 -11.38 -8.61 -4.01
CA TYR A 76 -10.27 -9.20 -4.76
C TYR A 76 -10.66 -9.36 -6.22
N ILE A 77 -9.65 -9.34 -7.09
CA ILE A 77 -9.82 -9.66 -8.50
C ILE A 77 -9.36 -11.09 -8.77
N HIS A 78 -9.92 -11.69 -9.82
CA HIS A 78 -9.59 -13.05 -10.22
C HIS A 78 -9.31 -13.14 -11.71
N SER A 79 -8.57 -14.17 -12.10
CA SER A 79 -8.27 -14.50 -13.50
C SER A 79 -8.76 -15.92 -13.84
N HIS A 80 -8.48 -16.40 -15.05
CA HIS A 80 -8.79 -17.79 -15.43
C HIS A 80 -7.83 -18.81 -14.83
N ASP A 81 -6.55 -18.44 -14.74
CA ASP A 81 -5.48 -19.31 -14.26
C ASP A 81 -4.88 -18.72 -12.98
N PRO A 82 -4.39 -19.54 -12.04
CA PRO A 82 -3.73 -19.06 -10.84
C PRO A 82 -2.55 -18.13 -11.14
N PHE A 83 -2.47 -17.04 -10.40
CA PHE A 83 -1.52 -15.96 -10.62
C PHE A 83 -1.18 -15.30 -9.28
N ASN A 84 -0.06 -14.58 -9.26
CA ASN A 84 0.43 -13.86 -8.09
C ASN A 84 0.91 -12.44 -8.44
N LYS A 85 0.66 -12.05 -9.69
CA LYS A 85 1.12 -10.80 -10.26
C LYS A 85 0.23 -10.39 -11.42
N TYR A 86 0.00 -9.09 -11.54
CA TYR A 86 -0.64 -8.50 -12.71
C TYR A 86 -0.22 -7.04 -12.87
N TYR A 87 -0.56 -6.46 -14.02
CA TYR A 87 -0.34 -5.05 -14.31
C TYR A 87 -1.66 -4.31 -14.37
N PHE A 88 -1.67 -3.03 -14.00
CA PHE A 88 -2.86 -2.20 -14.13
C PHE A 88 -2.52 -0.77 -14.52
N VAL A 89 -3.44 -0.11 -15.20
CA VAL A 89 -3.40 1.33 -15.39
C VAL A 89 -4.29 1.99 -14.33
N ASP A 90 -3.80 3.06 -13.71
CA ASP A 90 -4.59 3.92 -12.83
C ASP A 90 -4.51 5.36 -13.31
N VAL A 91 -5.65 5.94 -13.68
CA VAL A 91 -5.74 7.37 -13.97
C VAL A 91 -6.73 8.05 -13.03
N LYS A 92 -6.30 9.19 -12.49
CA LYS A 92 -7.06 10.03 -11.54
C LYS A 92 -7.59 9.22 -10.37
N ASP A 93 -6.68 8.61 -9.63
CA ASP A 93 -7.00 7.96 -8.36
C ASP A 93 -8.08 6.87 -8.54
N PHE A 94 -7.85 5.94 -9.47
CA PHE A 94 -8.71 4.83 -9.84
C PHE A 94 -10.08 5.24 -10.45
N GLU A 95 -10.24 6.47 -10.96
CA GLU A 95 -11.41 6.81 -11.81
C GLU A 95 -11.42 6.02 -13.12
N TYR A 96 -10.24 5.66 -13.62
CA TYR A 96 -10.07 4.75 -14.73
C TYR A 96 -9.09 3.65 -14.34
N THR A 97 -9.48 2.40 -14.58
CA THR A 97 -8.66 1.23 -14.30
C THR A 97 -8.76 0.21 -15.42
N ASP A 98 -7.62 -0.12 -16.01
CA ASP A 98 -7.47 -1.29 -16.91
C ASP A 98 -6.59 -2.32 -16.23
N ILE A 99 -7.00 -3.59 -16.27
CA ILE A 99 -6.25 -4.72 -15.71
C ILE A 99 -5.64 -5.54 -16.84
N PHE A 100 -4.41 -6.01 -16.64
CA PHE A 100 -3.69 -6.87 -17.57
C PHE A 100 -3.16 -8.10 -16.83
N PHE A 101 -3.80 -9.24 -17.05
CA PHE A 101 -3.37 -10.53 -16.50
C PHE A 101 -2.41 -11.23 -17.44
N ASN A 102 -1.59 -12.13 -16.88
CA ASN A 102 -0.71 -13.04 -17.64
C ASN A 102 0.15 -12.34 -18.72
N ALA A 103 0.52 -11.10 -18.46
CA ALA A 103 1.33 -10.27 -19.34
C ALA A 103 2.63 -9.90 -18.65
N THR A 104 3.71 -9.82 -19.41
CA THR A 104 4.91 -9.08 -19.03
C THR A 104 4.63 -7.58 -19.10
N LYS A 105 5.49 -6.76 -18.47
CA LYS A 105 5.36 -5.30 -18.52
C LYS A 105 5.36 -4.77 -19.95
N ASP A 106 6.19 -5.31 -20.83
CA ASP A 106 6.29 -4.85 -22.21
C ASP A 106 5.11 -5.32 -23.07
N GLU A 107 4.55 -6.50 -22.80
CA GLU A 107 3.28 -6.94 -23.40
C GLU A 107 2.11 -6.04 -22.97
N ALA A 108 2.02 -5.69 -21.69
CA ALA A 108 1.00 -4.76 -21.21
C ALA A 108 1.08 -3.40 -21.91
N LYS A 109 2.30 -2.83 -22.06
CA LYS A 109 2.52 -1.60 -22.85
C LYS A 109 2.09 -1.74 -24.30
N LEU A 110 2.45 -2.85 -24.95
CA LEU A 110 2.07 -3.11 -26.33
C LEU A 110 0.55 -3.21 -26.49
N ARG A 111 -0.14 -3.84 -25.53
CA ARG A 111 -1.61 -3.89 -25.50
C ARG A 111 -2.23 -2.51 -25.37
N ILE A 112 -1.68 -1.64 -24.52
CA ILE A 112 -2.11 -0.23 -24.39
C ILE A 112 -1.95 0.49 -25.74
N GLN A 113 -0.78 0.40 -26.37
CA GLN A 113 -0.50 1.04 -27.67
C GLN A 113 -1.46 0.57 -28.78
N ASN A 114 -1.83 -0.71 -28.77
CA ASN A 114 -2.69 -1.30 -29.79
C ASN A 114 -4.19 -1.10 -29.54
N SER A 115 -4.62 -0.90 -28.28
CA SER A 115 -6.04 -0.86 -27.91
C SER A 115 -6.78 0.36 -28.48
N LYS A 116 -6.18 1.56 -28.39
CA LYS A 116 -6.84 2.83 -28.75
C LYS A 116 -5.82 3.82 -29.31
N LYS A 117 -6.01 4.25 -30.57
CA LYS A 117 -5.23 5.35 -31.18
C LYS A 117 -5.23 6.56 -30.23
N ASN A 118 -4.05 7.14 -29.98
CA ASN A 118 -3.81 8.32 -29.14
C ASN A 118 -3.93 8.13 -27.61
N GLN A 119 -3.81 6.91 -27.08
CA GLN A 119 -3.81 6.64 -25.63
C GLN A 119 -2.48 6.10 -25.07
N GLU A 120 -1.37 6.29 -25.80
CA GLU A 120 -0.04 5.85 -25.36
C GLU A 120 0.39 6.47 -24.01
N TRP A 121 -0.12 7.66 -23.67
CA TRP A 121 0.11 8.32 -22.39
C TRP A 121 -0.32 7.48 -21.17
N LEU A 122 -1.21 6.49 -21.34
CA LEU A 122 -1.59 5.56 -20.27
C LEU A 122 -0.41 4.70 -19.78
N ILE A 123 0.65 4.55 -20.57
CA ILE A 123 1.86 3.81 -20.17
C ILE A 123 2.54 4.45 -18.96
N ASP A 124 2.48 5.78 -18.85
CA ASP A 124 3.06 6.51 -17.70
C ASP A 124 2.30 6.22 -16.40
N TYR A 125 1.10 5.66 -16.50
CA TYR A 125 0.21 5.27 -15.42
C TYR A 125 0.13 3.75 -15.25
N LEU A 126 1.06 3.00 -15.85
CA LEU A 126 1.14 1.54 -15.74
C LEU A 126 1.87 1.14 -14.47
N HIS A 127 1.15 0.45 -13.59
CA HIS A 127 1.59 -0.05 -12.31
C HIS A 127 1.58 -1.58 -12.26
N GLU A 128 2.19 -2.13 -11.22
CA GLU A 128 2.34 -3.57 -10.99
C GLU A 128 1.87 -3.91 -9.58
N VAL A 129 1.11 -5.00 -9.47
CA VAL A 129 0.83 -5.67 -8.19
C VAL A 129 1.66 -6.95 -8.15
N SER A 130 2.58 -7.02 -7.19
CA SER A 130 3.46 -8.17 -6.98
C SER A 130 4.22 -8.07 -5.65
N GLU A 131 4.77 -9.18 -5.18
CA GLU A 131 5.65 -9.20 -4.00
C GLU A 131 6.94 -8.38 -4.24
N GLU A 132 7.45 -8.36 -5.47
CA GLU A 132 8.64 -7.61 -5.82
C GLU A 132 8.36 -6.11 -5.85
N ASN A 133 7.19 -5.69 -6.35
CA ASN A 133 6.82 -4.28 -6.40
C ASN A 133 6.67 -3.68 -4.99
N CYS A 134 6.07 -4.44 -4.05
CA CYS A 134 5.98 -4.02 -2.65
C CYS A 134 7.24 -4.32 -1.84
N ARG A 135 8.31 -4.83 -2.45
CA ARG A 135 9.60 -5.11 -1.79
C ARG A 135 9.46 -6.03 -0.55
N LEU A 136 8.48 -6.93 -0.54
CA LEU A 136 8.19 -7.78 0.62
C LEU A 136 9.43 -8.61 1.01
N VAL A 137 10.05 -9.26 0.03
CA VAL A 137 11.25 -10.08 0.26
C VAL A 137 12.40 -9.26 0.87
N ASN A 138 12.61 -8.02 0.39
CA ASN A 138 13.61 -7.13 0.96
C ASN A 138 13.30 -6.80 2.42
N MET A 139 12.06 -6.45 2.75
CA MET A 139 11.67 -6.17 4.15
C MET A 139 11.92 -7.37 5.05
N LEU A 140 11.53 -8.56 4.61
CA LEU A 140 11.67 -9.80 5.38
C LEU A 140 13.13 -10.24 5.59
N ASN A 141 14.10 -9.60 4.93
CA ASN A 141 15.52 -9.79 5.24
C ASN A 141 15.90 -9.16 6.59
N TYR A 142 15.14 -8.18 7.10
CA TYR A 142 15.45 -7.57 8.40
C TYR A 142 15.40 -8.62 9.50
N PRO A 143 16.43 -8.75 10.34
CA PRO A 143 16.51 -9.78 11.37
C PRO A 143 15.26 -9.85 12.26
N GLY A 144 14.65 -11.04 12.32
CA GLY A 144 13.47 -11.32 13.14
C GLY A 144 12.13 -10.91 12.54
N LEU A 145 12.09 -10.10 11.46
CA LEU A 145 10.82 -9.64 10.88
C LEU A 145 10.01 -10.80 10.29
N LYS A 146 10.68 -11.72 9.59
CA LYS A 146 10.02 -12.90 9.01
C LYS A 146 9.34 -13.76 10.07
N ASP A 147 10.00 -13.97 11.21
CA ASP A 147 9.43 -14.75 12.32
C ASP A 147 8.21 -14.03 12.92
N GLU A 148 8.26 -12.69 13.01
CA GLU A 148 7.13 -11.90 13.49
C GLU A 148 5.94 -11.94 12.52
N PHE A 149 6.19 -11.94 11.20
CA PHE A 149 5.13 -12.16 10.19
C PHE A 149 4.45 -13.52 10.37
N VAL A 150 5.25 -14.59 10.49
CA VAL A 150 4.74 -15.95 10.68
C VAL A 150 3.90 -16.06 11.95
N LYS A 151 4.33 -15.42 13.04
CA LYS A 151 3.60 -15.37 14.32
C LYS A 151 2.23 -14.70 14.19
N HIS A 152 2.09 -13.68 13.33
CA HIS A 152 0.81 -13.03 13.04
C HIS A 152 -0.02 -13.76 11.96
N GLY A 153 0.55 -14.79 11.34
CA GLY A 153 -0.06 -15.49 10.21
C GLY A 153 -0.03 -14.68 8.91
N TYR A 154 0.83 -13.67 8.80
CA TYR A 154 0.98 -12.87 7.59
C TYR A 154 1.72 -13.64 6.51
N ALA A 155 1.35 -13.37 5.26
CA ALA A 155 1.99 -13.98 4.12
C ALA A 155 3.42 -13.48 3.97
N THR A 156 4.35 -14.42 3.71
CA THR A 156 5.76 -14.11 3.43
C THR A 156 6.10 -14.11 1.94
N SER A 157 5.10 -14.36 1.10
CA SER A 157 5.19 -14.46 -0.36
C SER A 157 3.80 -14.26 -0.98
N PHE A 158 3.77 -13.87 -2.25
CA PHE A 158 2.53 -13.88 -3.04
C PHE A 158 2.47 -15.23 -3.76
N GLU A 159 1.76 -16.18 -3.16
CA GLU A 159 1.55 -17.50 -3.76
C GLU A 159 0.62 -17.41 -4.98
N LYS A 160 0.79 -18.29 -5.97
CA LYS A 160 -0.13 -18.34 -7.11
C LYS A 160 -1.48 -18.90 -6.67
N ASN A 161 -2.51 -18.06 -6.74
CA ASN A 161 -3.89 -18.43 -6.39
C ASN A 161 -4.88 -17.81 -7.39
N ASP A 162 -6.16 -18.14 -7.22
CA ASP A 162 -7.24 -17.70 -8.10
C ASP A 162 -7.62 -16.23 -7.88
N TYR A 163 -7.37 -15.69 -6.68
CA TYR A 163 -7.66 -14.32 -6.29
C TYR A 163 -6.41 -13.59 -5.82
N ILE A 164 -6.35 -12.29 -6.13
CA ILE A 164 -5.33 -11.36 -5.63
C ILE A 164 -5.98 -10.03 -5.26
N LEU A 165 -5.35 -9.27 -4.38
CA LEU A 165 -5.74 -7.91 -4.04
C LEU A 165 -6.05 -7.11 -5.32
N SER A 166 -7.17 -6.38 -5.33
CA SER A 166 -7.43 -5.38 -6.36
C SER A 166 -6.44 -4.22 -6.27
N PRO A 167 -6.30 -3.38 -7.32
CA PRO A 167 -5.34 -2.27 -7.31
C PRO A 167 -5.49 -1.33 -6.11
N VAL A 168 -6.73 -1.03 -5.72
CA VAL A 168 -7.02 -0.12 -4.60
C VAL A 168 -6.62 -0.76 -3.28
N LEU A 169 -6.95 -2.03 -3.05
CA LEU A 169 -6.52 -2.75 -1.85
C LEU A 169 -5.00 -2.83 -1.78
N TYR A 170 -4.34 -3.16 -2.89
CA TYR A 170 -2.90 -3.28 -2.93
C TYR A 170 -2.19 -1.95 -2.61
N GLN A 171 -2.62 -0.87 -3.29
CA GLN A 171 -1.96 0.44 -3.16
C GLN A 171 -2.27 1.13 -1.84
N ASN A 172 -3.54 1.16 -1.44
CA ASN A 172 -3.98 2.01 -0.33
C ASN A 172 -4.02 1.27 1.00
N ILE A 173 -4.27 -0.04 1.00
CA ILE A 173 -4.43 -0.81 2.24
C ILE A 173 -3.19 -1.65 2.50
N TYR A 174 -2.91 -2.63 1.64
CA TYR A 174 -1.83 -3.60 1.85
C TYR A 174 -0.47 -2.92 2.02
N LYS A 175 -0.08 -2.03 1.11
CA LYS A 175 1.22 -1.34 1.19
C LYS A 175 1.34 -0.41 2.40
N GLY A 176 0.24 0.28 2.77
CA GLY A 176 0.19 1.12 3.97
C GLY A 176 0.43 0.30 5.23
N ARG A 177 -0.41 -0.72 5.44
CA ARG A 177 -0.33 -1.65 6.57
C ARG A 177 1.00 -2.41 6.64
N LEU A 178 1.54 -2.78 5.48
CA LEU A 178 2.87 -3.38 5.39
C LEU A 178 3.95 -2.42 5.92
N GLY A 179 3.93 -1.17 5.47
CA GLY A 179 4.87 -0.14 5.91
C GLY A 179 4.75 0.17 7.41
N GLU A 180 3.53 0.34 7.90
CA GLU A 180 3.24 0.57 9.32
C GLU A 180 3.78 -0.54 10.21
N PHE A 181 3.50 -1.80 9.86
CA PHE A 181 3.92 -2.96 10.64
C PHE A 181 5.45 -3.09 10.66
N VAL A 182 6.09 -2.99 9.49
CA VAL A 182 7.55 -3.07 9.36
C VAL A 182 8.23 -1.93 10.12
N GLY A 183 7.74 -0.70 9.94
CA GLY A 183 8.25 0.50 10.60
C GLY A 183 8.17 0.38 12.13
N LYS A 184 6.99 0.04 12.66
CA LYS A 184 6.80 -0.16 14.11
C LYS A 184 7.71 -1.26 14.67
N PHE A 185 7.85 -2.38 13.96
CA PHE A 185 8.74 -3.46 14.38
C PHE A 185 10.19 -3.01 14.50
N ILE A 186 10.72 -2.31 13.49
CA ILE A 186 12.10 -1.83 13.48
C ILE A 186 12.33 -0.81 14.60
N ILE A 187 11.43 0.15 14.81
CA ILE A 187 11.54 1.11 15.91
C ILE A 187 11.62 0.40 17.26
N LYS A 188 10.80 -0.62 17.46
CA LYS A 188 10.82 -1.43 18.68
C LYS A 188 12.14 -2.18 18.86
N GLN A 189 12.67 -2.80 17.80
CA GLN A 189 13.92 -3.55 17.87
C GLN A 189 15.15 -2.64 18.09
N GLU A 190 15.25 -1.55 17.35
CA GLU A 190 16.45 -0.69 17.36
C GLU A 190 16.49 0.29 18.54
N LEU A 191 15.31 0.72 19.02
CA LEU A 191 15.19 1.76 20.06
C LEU A 191 14.60 1.25 21.37
N GLY A 192 14.01 0.06 21.39
CA GLY A 192 13.29 -0.44 22.57
C GLY A 192 12.03 0.37 22.90
N ILE A 193 11.47 1.07 21.91
CA ILE A 193 10.30 1.95 22.04
C ILE A 193 9.10 1.26 21.41
N ASP A 194 8.02 1.11 22.19
CA ASP A 194 6.72 0.71 21.63
C ASP A 194 5.95 1.97 21.27
N LEU A 195 5.50 2.06 20.01
CA LEU A 195 4.73 3.19 19.53
C LEU A 195 3.24 2.99 19.87
N GLU A 196 2.61 4.07 20.31
CA GLU A 196 1.20 4.11 20.70
C GLU A 196 0.31 4.18 19.46
N GLU A 197 -0.80 3.43 19.49
CA GLU A 197 -1.87 3.60 18.50
C GLU A 197 -2.59 4.94 18.75
N LEU A 198 -3.14 5.50 17.68
CA LEU A 198 -3.95 6.71 17.75
C LEU A 198 -5.35 6.37 18.27
N ASP A 199 -5.95 7.30 19.00
CA ASP A 199 -7.35 7.20 19.40
C ASP A 199 -8.29 7.50 18.22
N THR A 200 -9.59 7.36 18.46
CA THR A 200 -10.62 7.57 17.44
C THR A 200 -10.61 9.00 16.87
N GLU A 201 -10.25 10.00 17.66
CA GLU A 201 -10.25 11.42 17.24
C GLU A 201 -9.02 11.75 16.37
N GLU A 202 -7.91 11.06 16.63
CA GLU A 202 -6.65 11.16 15.90
C GLU A 202 -6.54 10.16 14.73
N PHE A 203 -7.47 9.23 14.58
CA PHE A 203 -7.40 8.16 13.58
C PHE A 203 -7.29 8.70 12.13
N GLU A 204 -6.46 8.06 11.29
CA GLU A 204 -6.10 8.48 9.92
C GLU A 204 -5.45 9.88 9.79
N ARG A 205 -5.06 10.49 10.91
CA ARG A 205 -4.20 11.67 10.87
C ARG A 205 -2.76 11.27 10.56
N PHE A 206 -2.26 10.25 11.27
CA PHE A 206 -0.94 9.63 11.15
C PHE A 206 -1.05 8.13 11.53
N ASP A 207 0.07 7.41 11.59
CA ASP A 207 0.05 5.97 11.88
C ASP A 207 0.17 5.67 13.37
N PHE A 208 1.08 6.37 14.06
CA PHE A 208 1.38 6.14 15.48
C PHE A 208 1.82 7.43 16.19
N LYS A 209 1.95 7.37 17.52
CA LYS A 209 2.57 8.42 18.33
C LYS A 209 3.50 7.91 19.42
N TYR A 210 4.28 8.82 19.98
CA TYR A 210 5.06 8.64 21.21
C TYR A 210 5.08 9.99 21.94
N GLY A 211 4.31 10.11 23.03
CA GLY A 211 4.00 11.43 23.61
C GLY A 211 3.31 12.33 22.58
N ASN A 212 3.77 13.58 22.43
CA ASN A 212 3.23 14.52 21.43
C ASN A 212 4.00 14.48 20.09
N ILE A 213 4.79 13.44 19.83
CA ILE A 213 5.45 13.22 18.54
C ILE A 213 4.63 12.19 17.76
N TYR A 214 4.22 12.57 16.55
CA TYR A 214 3.50 11.71 15.64
C TYR A 214 4.45 11.08 14.62
N ILE A 215 4.12 9.87 14.17
CA ILE A 215 4.89 9.08 13.23
C ILE A 215 3.97 8.64 12.09
N ASP A 216 4.45 8.83 10.87
CA ASP A 216 3.75 8.54 9.63
C ASP A 216 4.71 7.78 8.71
N PHE A 217 4.55 6.46 8.68
CA PHE A 217 5.31 5.60 7.82
C PHE A 217 4.82 5.72 6.37
N LYS A 218 5.78 5.54 5.47
CA LYS A 218 5.56 5.66 4.04
C LYS A 218 6.24 4.49 3.36
N HIS A 219 5.45 3.73 2.60
CA HIS A 219 5.94 2.67 1.73
C HIS A 219 5.58 2.93 0.26
N TRP A 220 6.17 4.00 -0.28
CA TRP A 220 5.85 4.51 -1.60
C TRP A 220 6.92 4.03 -2.59
N ARG A 221 6.48 3.81 -3.82
CA ARG A 221 7.31 4.04 -4.99
C ARG A 221 6.51 5.05 -5.79
N TYR A 222 7.13 6.15 -6.19
CA TYR A 222 6.55 7.23 -6.99
C TYR A 222 5.71 8.21 -6.17
N SER A 223 6.33 9.29 -5.68
CA SER A 223 5.60 10.55 -5.60
C SER A 223 6.43 11.72 -6.14
N SER A 224 5.90 12.36 -7.18
CA SER A 224 6.41 13.59 -7.79
C SER A 224 5.88 14.84 -7.07
N TYR A 225 5.55 14.74 -5.78
CA TYR A 225 4.98 15.86 -5.02
C TYR A 225 6.09 16.76 -4.47
N SER A 226 6.01 18.05 -4.77
CA SER A 226 6.96 19.02 -4.22
C SER A 226 6.72 19.18 -2.71
N TRP A 227 7.76 18.92 -1.91
CA TRP A 227 7.83 19.13 -0.46
C TRP A 227 7.00 20.32 0.05
N LYS A 228 7.15 21.49 -0.59
CA LYS A 228 6.48 22.75 -0.22
C LYS A 228 4.94 22.70 -0.15
N THR A 229 4.28 21.92 -0.99
CA THR A 229 2.80 21.82 -1.00
C THR A 229 2.31 20.75 -0.03
N MET A 230 3.10 19.68 0.17
CA MET A 230 2.85 18.63 1.14
C MET A 230 2.91 19.17 2.58
N SER A 231 3.88 20.05 2.87
CA SER A 231 4.12 20.55 4.23
C SER A 231 2.91 21.26 4.84
N LYS A 232 2.12 22.05 4.08
CA LYS A 232 1.02 22.83 4.69
C LYS A 232 -0.15 21.95 5.16
N LYS A 233 -0.56 20.95 4.37
CA LYS A 233 -1.64 20.03 4.76
C LYS A 233 -1.23 19.17 5.95
N ILE A 234 0.01 18.68 5.93
CA ILE A 234 0.58 17.87 7.00
C ILE A 234 0.69 18.69 8.30
N LEU A 235 1.16 19.94 8.23
CA LEU A 235 1.23 20.83 9.38
C LEU A 235 -0.16 21.11 9.97
N ASN A 236 -1.17 21.37 9.13
CA ASN A 236 -2.53 21.54 9.62
C ASN A 236 -3.04 20.28 10.35
N LYS A 237 -2.81 19.07 9.79
CA LYS A 237 -3.15 17.82 10.48
C LYS A 237 -2.45 17.70 11.83
N LEU A 238 -1.17 18.07 11.90
CA LEU A 238 -0.39 18.05 13.14
C LEU A 238 -0.92 19.05 14.18
N ASP A 239 -1.32 20.24 13.73
CA ASP A 239 -1.89 21.27 14.60
C ASP A 239 -3.29 20.87 15.13
N ASP A 240 -4.11 20.20 14.30
CA ASP A 240 -5.43 19.67 14.68
C ASP A 240 -5.34 18.68 15.86
N VAL A 241 -4.28 17.86 15.90
CA VAL A 241 -4.02 16.89 16.98
C VAL A 241 -3.09 17.44 18.06
N HIS A 242 -2.86 18.76 18.06
CA HIS A 242 -1.96 19.47 18.98
C HIS A 242 -0.54 18.86 19.08
N GLY A 243 -0.06 18.27 17.99
CA GLY A 243 1.23 17.60 17.95
C GLY A 243 2.40 18.58 17.95
N LYS A 244 3.46 18.18 18.65
CA LYS A 244 4.71 18.93 18.78
C LYS A 244 5.58 18.74 17.55
N LYS A 245 5.77 17.49 17.13
CA LYS A 245 6.60 17.13 15.98
C LYS A 245 6.01 15.95 15.21
N LEU A 246 6.32 15.88 13.92
CA LEU A 246 5.98 14.77 13.04
C LEU A 246 7.25 14.16 12.45
N LEU A 247 7.34 12.83 12.48
CA LEU A 247 8.30 12.04 11.73
C LEU A 247 7.59 11.41 10.52
N VAL A 248 7.98 11.79 9.30
CA VAL A 248 7.55 11.12 8.08
C VAL A 248 8.66 10.16 7.66
N ILE A 249 8.41 8.86 7.70
CA ILE A 249 9.47 7.84 7.60
C ILE A 249 9.20 6.90 6.43
N ASN A 250 9.99 7.04 5.37
CA ASN A 250 9.99 6.05 4.30
C ASN A 250 10.71 4.77 4.73
N ILE A 251 10.15 3.59 4.43
CA ILE A 251 10.83 2.33 4.78
C ILE A 251 12.09 2.13 3.95
N PHE A 252 12.03 2.45 2.66
CA PHE A 252 13.17 2.42 1.75
C PHE A 252 13.25 3.72 0.96
N ASP A 253 14.45 4.05 0.51
CA ASP A 253 14.71 5.18 -0.37
C ASP A 253 13.99 5.03 -1.72
N GLU A 254 13.63 6.17 -2.31
CA GLU A 254 13.24 6.26 -3.73
C GLU A 254 14.47 6.56 -4.60
N LYS A 255 15.37 7.42 -4.11
CA LYS A 255 16.63 7.77 -4.77
C LYS A 255 17.78 7.75 -3.78
N ASP A 256 18.92 7.23 -4.24
CA ASP A 256 20.18 7.12 -3.48
C ASP A 256 20.71 8.46 -2.95
N THR A 257 20.20 9.57 -3.48
CA THR A 257 20.61 10.93 -3.15
C THR A 257 19.70 11.61 -2.13
N ASP A 258 18.61 10.97 -1.71
CA ASP A 258 17.65 11.55 -0.78
C ASP A 258 18.29 11.68 0.61
N GLN A 259 18.08 12.82 1.26
CA GLN A 259 18.68 13.17 2.54
C GLN A 259 17.58 13.43 3.58
N ILE A 260 17.93 13.29 4.86
CA ILE A 260 17.02 13.68 5.95
C ILE A 260 16.74 15.18 5.83
N MET A 261 15.45 15.54 5.82
CA MET A 261 15.01 16.93 5.79
C MET A 261 14.37 17.29 7.13
N GLU A 262 14.92 18.28 7.81
CA GLU A 262 14.40 18.76 9.08
C GLU A 262 13.87 20.20 8.97
N SER A 263 12.68 20.39 9.51
CA SER A 263 12.07 21.68 9.80
C SER A 263 11.73 21.76 11.29
N GLU A 264 11.17 22.88 11.74
CA GLU A 264 10.84 23.07 13.15
C GLU A 264 9.91 21.98 13.71
N LYS A 265 8.85 21.62 12.96
CA LYS A 265 7.83 20.64 13.40
C LYS A 265 7.82 19.33 12.61
N ILE A 266 8.57 19.19 11.53
CA ILE A 266 8.57 17.99 10.68
C ILE A 266 10.00 17.53 10.40
N ILE A 267 10.26 16.23 10.59
CA ILE A 267 11.45 15.54 10.10
C ILE A 267 11.01 14.50 9.08
N GLU A 268 11.52 14.58 7.86
CA GLU A 268 11.37 13.56 6.83
C GLU A 268 12.63 12.69 6.77
N ILE A 269 12.40 11.38 6.83
CA ILE A 269 13.43 10.36 6.79
C ILE A 269 13.26 9.59 5.48
N PRO A 270 14.27 9.62 4.58
CA PRO A 270 14.15 9.07 3.24
C PRO A 270 14.19 7.55 3.22
N SER A 271 14.81 6.91 4.22
CA SER A 271 14.84 5.46 4.36
C SER A 271 15.07 5.06 5.81
N LEU A 272 14.34 4.04 6.26
CA LEU A 272 14.53 3.39 7.55
C LEU A 272 15.47 2.18 7.41
N LEU A 273 15.36 1.46 6.29
CA LEU A 273 16.22 0.34 5.90
C LEU A 273 17.15 0.72 4.76
N GLU A 274 18.32 0.12 4.77
CA GLU A 274 19.21 0.08 3.62
C GLU A 274 18.62 -0.78 2.51
N LYS A 275 19.14 -0.64 1.28
CA LYS A 275 18.61 -1.34 0.09
C LYS A 275 18.62 -2.87 0.18
N ASP A 276 19.53 -3.42 0.98
CA ASP A 276 19.59 -4.86 1.23
C ASP A 276 18.41 -5.37 2.08
N GLY A 277 17.74 -4.45 2.80
CA GLY A 277 16.67 -4.71 3.74
C GLY A 277 17.11 -5.44 5.02
N PHE A 278 18.41 -5.75 5.14
CA PHE A 278 19.00 -6.42 6.30
C PHE A 278 19.48 -5.39 7.33
N HIS A 279 20.07 -4.29 6.86
CA HIS A 279 20.57 -3.22 7.71
C HIS A 279 19.60 -2.05 7.79
N VAL A 280 19.59 -1.38 8.95
CA VAL A 280 18.90 -0.11 9.13
C VAL A 280 19.77 1.05 8.66
N ASN A 281 19.14 2.10 8.17
CA ASN A 281 19.80 3.38 7.97
C ASN A 281 20.17 3.96 9.35
N GLN A 282 21.45 3.91 9.69
CA GLN A 282 21.90 4.29 11.02
C GLN A 282 21.69 5.78 11.33
N GLU A 283 21.74 6.64 10.30
CA GLU A 283 21.46 8.08 10.44
C GLU A 283 19.99 8.32 10.76
N ALA A 284 19.09 7.60 10.08
CA ALA A 284 17.65 7.62 10.37
C ALA A 284 17.37 7.20 11.82
N ILE A 285 17.89 6.04 12.24
CA ILE A 285 17.71 5.53 13.61
C ILE A 285 18.25 6.52 14.66
N ASN A 286 19.40 7.15 14.40
CA ASN A 286 19.96 8.14 15.32
C ASN A 286 19.10 9.40 15.41
N THR A 287 18.58 9.87 14.27
CA THR A 287 17.69 11.04 14.19
C THR A 287 16.38 10.78 14.93
N ILE A 288 15.75 9.62 14.70
CA ILE A 288 14.53 9.20 15.40
C ILE A 288 14.79 9.10 16.90
N ARG A 289 15.87 8.42 17.29
CA ARG A 289 16.25 8.28 18.71
C ARG A 289 16.40 9.63 19.40
N LYS A 290 17.07 10.59 18.75
CA LYS A 290 17.24 11.94 19.29
C LYS A 290 15.87 12.60 19.49
N CYS A 291 15.04 12.60 18.44
CA CYS A 291 13.72 13.20 18.46
C CYS A 291 12.82 12.62 19.57
N LEU A 292 12.75 11.28 19.69
CA LEU A 292 11.89 10.62 20.68
C LEU A 292 12.44 10.71 22.11
N LYS A 293 13.77 10.78 22.30
CA LYS A 293 14.35 10.97 23.65
C LYS A 293 14.13 12.37 24.20
N ASP A 294 14.15 13.39 23.35
CA ASP A 294 13.89 14.77 23.77
C ASP A 294 12.47 14.89 24.36
N GLU A 295 11.49 14.16 23.83
CA GLU A 295 10.13 14.09 24.38
C GLU A 295 10.02 13.40 25.74
N LYS A 296 10.87 12.40 26.01
CA LYS A 296 10.85 11.70 27.31
C LYS A 296 11.35 12.60 28.46
N ASN A 297 12.11 13.65 28.15
CA ASN A 297 12.74 14.52 29.13
C ASN A 297 11.97 15.83 29.38
N ASP A 298 10.89 16.08 28.63
CA ASP A 298 9.97 17.21 28.79
C ASP A 298 8.75 16.81 29.64
#